data_AF-A0A085Z3A2-F1
#
_entry.id   AF-A0A085Z3A2-F1
#
_cell.length_a   1.000
_cell.length_b   1.000
_cell.length_c   1.000
_cell.angle_alpha   90.00
_cell.angle_beta   90.00
_cell.angle_gamma   90.00
#
_symmetry.space_group_name_H-M   'P 1'
#
loop_
_entity.id
_entity.type
_entity.pdbx_description
1 polymer ?
#
loop_
_entity_poly.entity_id
_entity_poly.type
_entity_poly.pdbx_seq_one_letter_code
_entity_poly.pdbx_strand_id
1 'polypeptide(L)'
;MKKYLIILLLSIISCNTKSKLVTGIEYRIIKIDTIENIYLINAEKADISIKNTSIIKIASAKTSDKCKKSNLLKVNQIYKFNLESLYPKNFVSHNYLRGITYNGVFVPFEKNINFKRDLFITNDVEGLCFKN
;
A
#
# COMPACT_ATOMS: atom_id res chain seq x y z
N MET A 1 -37.35 46.93 1.31
CA MET A 1 -36.04 46.72 0.65
C MET A 1 -35.57 45.30 0.94
N LYS A 2 -35.65 44.39 -0.04
CA LYS A 2 -35.23 42.99 0.11
C LYS A 2 -33.73 42.89 -0.11
N LYS A 3 -32.97 42.46 0.91
CA LYS A 3 -31.54 42.14 0.77
C LYS A 3 -31.41 40.63 0.62
N TYR A 4 -30.82 40.23 -0.49
CA TYR A 4 -30.66 38.83 -0.91
C TYR A 4 -29.67 38.10 0.02
N LEU A 5 -30.11 36.96 0.55
CA LEU A 5 -29.29 36.01 1.29
C LEU A 5 -28.46 35.22 0.27
N ILE A 6 -27.18 35.51 0.15
CA ILE A 6 -26.27 34.76 -0.73
C ILE A 6 -25.91 33.45 0.00
N ILE A 7 -26.55 32.36 -0.42
CA ILE A 7 -26.21 31.00 0.02
C ILE A 7 -24.98 30.56 -0.78
N LEU A 8 -23.81 30.58 -0.12
CA LEU A 8 -22.56 30.11 -0.67
C LEU A 8 -22.58 28.56 -0.70
N LEU A 9 -22.97 27.98 -1.85
CA LEU A 9 -22.85 26.55 -2.11
C LEU A 9 -21.34 26.20 -2.16
N LEU A 10 -20.81 25.66 -1.07
CA LEU A 10 -19.51 25.00 -1.05
C LEU A 10 -19.63 23.67 -1.79
N SER A 11 -19.35 23.72 -3.09
CA SER A 11 -19.17 22.55 -3.93
C SER A 11 -18.03 21.72 -3.35
N ILE A 12 -18.38 20.62 -2.68
CA ILE A 12 -17.44 19.60 -2.24
C ILE A 12 -16.93 18.93 -3.52
N ILE A 13 -15.86 19.47 -4.10
CA ILE A 13 -15.14 18.83 -5.21
C ILE A 13 -14.46 17.62 -4.60
N SER A 14 -15.20 16.52 -4.51
CA SER A 14 -14.65 15.23 -4.13
C SER A 14 -13.68 14.82 -5.24
N CYS A 15 -12.39 15.00 -4.96
CA CYS A 15 -11.32 14.64 -5.87
C CYS A 15 -11.28 13.10 -5.93
N ASN A 16 -12.03 12.51 -6.86
CA ASN A 16 -11.97 11.08 -7.15
C ASN A 16 -10.66 10.76 -7.87
N THR A 17 -9.56 10.70 -7.11
CA THR A 17 -8.30 10.12 -7.55
C THR A 17 -8.51 8.63 -7.78
N LYS A 18 -8.81 8.24 -9.03
CA LYS A 18 -8.81 6.83 -9.44
C LYS A 18 -7.40 6.27 -9.20
N SER A 19 -7.27 5.36 -8.25
CA SER A 19 -6.05 4.61 -8.02
C SER A 19 -5.78 3.72 -9.25
N LYS A 20 -4.49 3.55 -9.60
CA LYS A 20 -4.11 2.71 -10.75
C LYS A 20 -3.92 1.30 -10.21
N LEU A 21 -4.90 0.44 -10.44
CA LEU A 21 -4.77 -0.98 -10.14
C LEU A 21 -3.76 -1.60 -11.12
N VAL A 22 -2.72 -2.23 -10.58
CA VAL A 22 -1.76 -3.00 -11.38
C VAL A 22 -2.08 -4.47 -11.16
N THR A 23 -2.73 -5.09 -12.14
CA THR A 23 -3.22 -6.46 -12.03
C THR A 23 -2.19 -7.49 -12.46
N GLY A 24 -1.98 -8.49 -11.62
CA GLY A 24 -1.35 -9.73 -12.05
C GLY A 24 0.16 -9.71 -12.30
N ILE A 25 0.89 -8.83 -11.63
CA ILE A 25 2.36 -8.87 -11.68
C ILE A 25 2.87 -9.83 -10.60
N GLU A 26 3.91 -10.60 -10.95
CA GLU A 26 4.58 -11.52 -10.05
C GLU A 26 5.64 -10.80 -9.21
N TYR A 27 5.60 -11.05 -7.90
CA TYR A 27 6.52 -10.49 -6.93
C TYR A 27 7.11 -11.59 -6.05
N ARG A 28 8.42 -11.55 -5.85
CA ARG A 28 9.09 -12.32 -4.81
C ARG A 28 9.04 -11.55 -3.48
N ILE A 29 8.61 -12.23 -2.43
CA ILE A 29 8.64 -11.67 -1.08
C ILE A 29 10.07 -11.70 -0.55
N ILE A 30 10.56 -10.55 -0.09
CA ILE A 30 11.88 -10.42 0.52
C ILE A 30 11.77 -10.47 2.04
N LYS A 31 10.77 -9.81 2.60
CA LYS A 31 10.58 -9.69 4.04
C LYS A 31 9.12 -9.51 4.38
N ILE A 32 8.70 -10.06 5.51
CA ILE A 32 7.39 -9.80 6.11
C ILE A 32 7.65 -9.31 7.53
N ASP A 33 7.13 -8.14 7.85
CA ASP A 33 7.14 -7.53 9.16
C ASP A 33 5.70 -7.30 9.63
N THR A 34 5.55 -6.93 10.90
CA THR A 34 4.24 -6.52 11.43
C THR A 34 4.39 -5.26 12.26
N ILE A 35 3.42 -4.36 12.15
CA ILE A 35 3.31 -3.15 12.96
C ILE A 35 1.85 -3.06 13.42
N GLU A 36 1.62 -3.07 14.72
CA GLU A 36 0.27 -3.00 15.31
C GLU A 36 -0.72 -3.98 14.64
N ASN A 37 -1.77 -3.47 14.00
CA ASN A 37 -2.83 -4.21 13.33
C ASN A 37 -2.59 -4.44 11.82
N ILE A 38 -1.37 -4.24 11.31
CA ILE A 38 -1.03 -4.44 9.89
C ILE A 38 0.17 -5.35 9.69
N TYR A 39 0.17 -6.05 8.56
CA TYR A 39 1.35 -6.69 7.96
C TYR A 39 2.02 -5.72 7.00
N LEU A 40 3.36 -5.73 6.99
CA LEU A 40 4.17 -5.04 6.00
C LEU A 40 4.98 -6.06 5.22
N ILE A 41 4.74 -6.15 3.93
CA ILE A 41 5.39 -7.10 3.04
C ILE A 41 6.31 -6.29 2.11
N ASN A 42 7.61 -6.54 2.20
CA ASN A 42 8.57 -6.01 1.25
C ASN A 42 8.74 -7.02 0.13
N ALA A 43 8.51 -6.59 -1.10
CA ALA A 43 8.56 -7.46 -2.26
C ALA A 43 9.26 -6.77 -3.43
N GLU A 44 9.81 -7.57 -4.32
CA GLU A 44 10.41 -7.12 -5.57
C GLU A 44 9.76 -7.89 -6.72
N LYS A 45 9.71 -7.32 -7.93
CA LYS A 45 9.17 -8.08 -9.06
C LYS A 45 10.00 -9.33 -9.32
N ALA A 46 9.34 -10.40 -9.76
CA ALA A 46 10.02 -11.67 -10.02
C ALA A 46 10.94 -11.63 -11.26
N ASP A 47 10.62 -10.75 -12.22
CA ASP A 47 11.29 -10.61 -13.51
C ASP A 47 12.55 -9.72 -13.50
N ILE A 48 12.96 -9.21 -12.32
CA ILE A 48 14.10 -8.30 -12.24
C ILE A 48 15.41 -9.09 -12.32
N SER A 49 16.29 -8.66 -13.22
CA SER A 49 17.62 -9.22 -13.41
C SER A 49 18.58 -8.97 -12.22
N ILE A 50 18.33 -7.90 -11.45
CA ILE A 50 19.12 -7.53 -10.27
C ILE A 50 18.23 -7.59 -9.02
N LYS A 51 18.56 -8.51 -8.10
CA LYS A 51 17.83 -8.66 -6.83
C LYS A 51 18.02 -7.42 -5.96
N ASN A 52 17.03 -7.15 -5.11
CA ASN A 52 16.97 -6.05 -4.16
C ASN A 52 17.02 -4.66 -4.81
N THR A 53 16.56 -4.55 -6.06
CA THR A 53 16.38 -3.28 -6.76
C THR A 53 14.89 -3.02 -6.96
N SER A 54 14.42 -1.79 -6.76
CA SER A 54 13.00 -1.42 -6.90
C SER A 54 12.04 -2.22 -6.00
N ILE A 55 12.41 -2.37 -4.73
CA ILE A 55 11.58 -3.00 -3.69
C ILE A 55 10.34 -2.13 -3.45
N ILE A 56 9.19 -2.77 -3.32
CA ILE A 56 7.93 -2.14 -2.95
C ILE A 56 7.52 -2.59 -1.54
N LYS A 57 6.80 -1.71 -0.83
CA LYS A 57 6.18 -2.03 0.45
C LYS A 57 4.68 -2.18 0.26
N ILE A 58 4.14 -3.30 0.72
CA ILE A 58 2.72 -3.66 0.65
C ILE A 58 2.19 -3.73 2.08
N ALA A 59 1.12 -3.00 2.38
CA ALA A 59 0.39 -3.09 3.64
C ALA A 59 -0.88 -3.95 3.48
N SER A 60 -1.18 -4.73 4.52
CA SER A 60 -2.42 -5.50 4.62
C SER A 60 -2.90 -5.54 6.06
N ALA A 61 -4.20 -5.40 6.29
CA ALA A 61 -4.77 -5.46 7.63
C ALA A 61 -4.69 -6.89 8.20
N LYS A 62 -4.37 -7.00 9.49
CA LYS A 62 -4.52 -8.26 10.24
C LYS A 62 -6.02 -8.52 10.45
N THR A 63 -6.55 -9.59 9.90
CA THR A 63 -7.92 -10.04 10.21
C THR A 63 -7.86 -11.16 11.26
N SER A 64 -8.71 -11.09 12.28
CA SER A 64 -8.59 -11.91 13.50
C SER A 64 -8.97 -13.38 13.33
N ASP A 65 -9.75 -13.77 12.31
CA ASP A 65 -10.58 -14.99 12.49
C ASP A 65 -10.51 -16.06 11.38
N LYS A 66 -9.78 -15.87 10.28
CA LYS A 66 -9.84 -16.84 9.15
C LYS A 66 -8.51 -17.06 8.44
N CYS A 67 -7.47 -17.38 9.19
CA CYS A 67 -6.26 -17.84 8.55
C CYS A 67 -6.34 -19.35 8.22
N LYS A 68 -6.42 -19.67 6.92
CA LYS A 68 -6.21 -21.03 6.44
C LYS A 68 -4.70 -21.25 6.27
N LYS A 69 -4.17 -22.32 6.86
CA LYS A 69 -2.74 -22.73 6.78
C LYS A 69 -2.21 -22.80 5.34
N SER A 70 -3.09 -23.05 4.36
CA SER A 70 -2.78 -23.05 2.92
C SER A 70 -2.37 -21.69 2.37
N ASN A 71 -2.69 -20.60 3.08
CA ASN A 71 -2.48 -19.22 2.63
C ASN A 71 -1.33 -18.55 3.41
N LEU A 72 -0.38 -19.31 3.96
CA LEU A 72 0.81 -18.71 4.60
C LEU A 72 1.73 -18.12 3.52
N LEU A 73 1.94 -16.81 3.53
CA LEU A 73 3.02 -16.22 2.73
C LEU A 73 4.38 -16.68 3.27
N LYS A 74 5.30 -16.97 2.36
CA LYS A 74 6.67 -17.35 2.69
C LYS A 74 7.65 -16.39 2.04
N VAL A 75 8.68 -16.04 2.79
CA VAL A 75 9.82 -15.31 2.25
C VAL A 75 10.48 -16.12 1.14
N ASN A 76 10.97 -15.42 0.11
CA ASN A 76 11.53 -15.94 -1.13
C ASN A 76 10.56 -16.67 -2.07
N GLN A 77 9.27 -16.79 -1.73
CA GLN A 77 8.26 -17.29 -2.67
C GLN A 77 7.72 -16.18 -3.57
N ILE A 78 7.30 -16.59 -4.78
CA ILE A 78 6.73 -15.72 -5.81
C ILE A 78 5.20 -15.79 -5.72
N TYR A 79 4.56 -14.63 -5.73
CA TYR A 79 3.11 -14.49 -5.70
C TYR A 79 2.68 -13.47 -6.73
N LYS A 80 1.47 -13.67 -7.26
CA LYS A 80 0.82 -12.74 -8.16
C LYS A 80 -0.05 -11.80 -7.32
N PHE A 81 0.24 -10.50 -7.36
CA PHE A 81 -0.51 -9.49 -6.63
C PHE A 81 -1.18 -8.47 -7.56
N ASN A 82 -2.40 -8.10 -7.20
CA ASN A 82 -3.16 -6.96 -7.67
C ASN A 82 -2.92 -5.81 -6.70
N LEU A 83 -2.06 -4.88 -7.08
CA LEU A 83 -1.61 -3.81 -6.21
C LEU A 83 -2.32 -2.50 -6.51
N GLU A 84 -2.72 -1.82 -5.44
CA GLU A 84 -3.22 -0.46 -5.47
C GLU A 84 -2.22 0.46 -4.76
N SER A 85 -1.79 1.53 -5.43
CA SER A 85 -0.91 2.54 -4.82
C SER A 85 -1.72 3.52 -3.98
N LEU A 86 -1.29 3.74 -2.74
CA LEU A 86 -1.82 4.77 -1.84
C LEU A 86 -1.08 6.11 -1.97
N TYR A 87 -0.06 6.18 -2.84
CA TYR A 87 0.71 7.40 -3.00
C TYR A 87 -0.12 8.51 -3.68
N PRO A 88 -0.19 9.72 -3.10
CA PRO A 88 -1.00 10.79 -3.65
C PRO A 88 -0.40 11.30 -4.97
N LYS A 89 -1.16 11.16 -6.06
CA LYS A 89 -0.73 11.55 -7.42
C LYS A 89 -0.53 13.06 -7.61
N ASN A 90 -1.30 13.87 -6.88
CA ASN A 90 -1.36 15.33 -7.08
C ASN A 90 -0.57 16.12 -6.01
N PHE A 91 0.39 15.48 -5.33
CA PHE A 91 1.12 16.15 -4.27
C PHE A 91 2.25 17.01 -4.83
N VAL A 92 2.09 18.34 -4.75
CA VAL A 92 3.02 19.34 -5.33
C VAL A 92 4.45 19.18 -4.81
N SER A 93 4.64 18.64 -3.60
CA SER A 93 5.96 18.39 -3.05
C SER A 93 6.10 17.00 -2.46
N HIS A 94 6.43 16.06 -3.34
CA HIS A 94 6.73 14.67 -3.03
C HIS A 94 7.90 14.49 -2.04
N ASN A 95 8.78 15.50 -1.91
CA ASN A 95 9.98 15.41 -1.08
C ASN A 95 9.69 15.45 0.43
N TYR A 96 8.59 16.06 0.86
CA TYR A 96 8.24 16.18 2.28
C TYR A 96 7.40 15.04 2.83
N LEU A 97 6.84 14.18 1.97
CA LEU A 97 6.10 13.02 2.43
C LEU A 97 7.06 12.01 3.09
N ARG A 98 6.83 11.77 4.39
CA ARG A 98 7.65 10.86 5.21
C ARG A 98 7.07 9.45 5.30
N GLY A 99 5.80 9.27 4.93
CA GLY A 99 5.09 8.01 5.02
C GLY A 99 3.62 8.17 4.64
N ILE A 100 2.87 7.07 4.74
CA ILE A 100 1.43 7.00 4.47
C ILE A 100 0.75 6.32 5.65
N THR A 101 -0.40 6.85 6.06
CA THR A 101 -1.23 6.22 7.09
C THR A 101 -2.16 5.20 6.45
N TYR A 102 -2.16 3.96 6.98
CA TYR A 102 -3.05 2.88 6.56
C TYR A 102 -3.65 2.19 7.78
N ASN A 103 -4.97 2.06 7.81
CA ASN A 103 -5.73 1.46 8.91
C ASN A 103 -5.38 2.01 10.32
N GLY A 104 -5.16 3.34 10.40
CA GLY A 104 -4.78 4.04 11.62
C GLY A 104 -3.26 4.04 11.93
N VAL A 105 -2.47 3.24 11.22
CA VAL A 105 -1.02 3.09 11.47
C VAL A 105 -0.22 3.94 10.48
N PHE A 106 0.71 4.75 10.99
CA PHE A 106 1.65 5.50 10.15
C PHE A 106 2.79 4.59 9.67
N VAL A 107 2.88 4.39 8.36
CA VAL A 107 3.94 3.59 7.74
C VAL A 107 4.99 4.54 7.14
N PRO A 108 6.20 4.62 7.72
CA PRO A 108 7.25 5.46 7.18
C PRO A 108 7.78 4.90 5.85
N PHE A 109 8.15 5.81 4.95
CA PHE A 109 8.93 5.45 3.78
C PHE A 109 10.35 5.07 4.19
N GLU A 110 10.89 4.06 3.50
CA GLU A 110 12.29 3.70 3.68
C GLU A 110 13.18 4.82 3.13
N LYS A 111 14.30 5.07 3.83
CA LYS A 111 15.32 6.01 3.35
C LYS A 111 16.21 5.40 2.27
N ASN A 112 16.16 4.07 2.10
CA ASN A 112 16.96 3.35 1.13
C ASN A 112 16.41 3.60 -0.30
N ILE A 113 17.29 4.03 -1.20
CA ILE A 113 16.97 4.35 -2.60
C ILE A 113 16.40 3.17 -3.39
N ASN A 114 16.67 1.94 -2.96
CA ASN A 114 16.15 0.74 -3.61
C ASN A 114 14.67 0.55 -3.34
N PHE A 115 14.10 1.23 -2.34
CA PHE A 115 12.68 1.18 -2.05
C PHE A 115 11.94 2.26 -2.81
N LYS A 116 10.88 1.84 -3.50
CA LYS A 116 9.93 2.77 -4.09
C LYS A 116 9.26 3.57 -2.98
N ARG A 117 9.26 4.89 -3.12
CA ARG A 117 8.60 5.83 -2.21
C ARG A 117 7.08 5.82 -2.43
N ASP A 118 6.45 4.73 -2.02
CA ASP A 118 5.04 4.44 -2.20
C ASP A 118 4.62 3.40 -1.14
N LEU A 119 3.33 3.32 -0.86
CA LEU A 119 2.75 2.24 -0.07
C LEU A 119 1.66 1.60 -0.91
N PHE A 120 1.79 0.30 -1.15
CA PHE A 120 0.78 -0.45 -1.88
C PHE A 120 -0.14 -1.19 -0.92
N ILE A 121 -1.36 -1.45 -1.35
CA ILE A 121 -2.28 -2.37 -0.69
C ILE A 121 -2.75 -3.43 -1.68
N THR A 122 -3.26 -4.54 -1.16
CA THR A 122 -3.87 -5.62 -1.95
C THR A 122 -4.85 -6.40 -1.08
N ASN A 123 -5.92 -6.86 -1.72
CA ASN A 123 -6.91 -7.76 -1.11
C ASN A 123 -6.55 -9.25 -1.30
N ASP A 124 -5.51 -9.56 -2.09
CA ASP A 124 -5.07 -10.95 -2.35
C ASP A 124 -4.41 -11.61 -1.12
N VAL A 125 -4.17 -10.81 -0.09
CA VAL A 125 -3.47 -11.14 1.16
C VAL A 125 -4.31 -10.85 2.39
N GLU A 126 -5.62 -10.66 2.21
CA GLU A 126 -6.55 -10.55 3.32
C GLU A 126 -6.64 -11.90 4.07
N GLY A 127 -6.35 -11.91 5.37
CA GLY A 127 -6.37 -13.13 6.19
C GLY A 127 -5.11 -14.00 6.15
N LEU A 128 -3.97 -13.44 5.74
CA LEU A 128 -2.69 -14.13 5.89
C LEU A 128 -2.34 -14.38 7.35
N CYS A 129 -1.96 -15.62 7.65
CA CYS A 129 -1.01 -15.85 8.71
C CYS A 129 0.38 -15.55 8.18
N PHE A 130 1.21 -15.03 9.07
CA PHE A 130 2.65 -15.18 8.98
C PHE A 130 3.09 -16.03 10.18
N LYS A 131 3.99 -17.00 9.96
CA LYS A 131 4.62 -17.73 11.07
C LYS A 131 5.99 -17.09 11.30
N ASN A 132 6.11 -16.37 12.42
CA ASN A 132 7.40 -15.85 12.92
C ASN A 132 8.40 -16.99 13.13
#